data_AF-X1T3U7-F1
#
_entry.id   AF-X1T3U7-F1
#
_cell.length_a   1.000
_cell.length_b   1.000
_cell.length_c   1.000
_cell.angle_alpha   90.00
_cell.angle_beta   90.00
_cell.angle_gamma   90.00
#
_symmetry.space_group_name_H-M   'P 1'
#
loop_
_entity.id
_entity.type
_entity.pdbx_description
1 polymer ?
#
loop_
_entity_poly.entity_id
_entity_poly.type
_entity_poly.pdbx_seq_one_letter_code
_entity_poly.pdbx_strand_id
1 'polypeptide(L)'
;KQLAHLLFEVMGFPGEVLTKGGDLSTKESVLIDLKNQYPHPILEAIVEFRKYTKYDSTYIVPWRELRDSKGFIHPHYHLKPVTGRLSSTEPNLQQTPREPWMRNCLGAPPGWLLLGPDQSQVEMRIAAHLSQDENLLAVFAEGRDVHLETAMLVTGLPADKITKELRKKAKAVNFGLIYGMGARKLMEYAKEKYEVYMTLDEATTWRKAFFTRYPRLLEWHRRQIREVHEKHQVVSM
;
A
#
# COMPACT_ATOMS: atom_id res chain seq x y z
N LYS A 1 22.68 9.97 8.36
CA LYS A 1 24.09 10.34 8.08
C LYS A 1 25.06 9.26 8.57
N GLN A 2 25.20 9.02 9.88
CA GLN A 2 26.09 7.97 10.41
C GLN A 2 25.86 6.58 9.80
N LEU A 3 24.59 6.13 9.71
CA LEU A 3 24.29 4.85 9.07
C LEU A 3 24.67 4.79 7.59
N ALA A 4 24.51 5.90 6.86
CA ALA A 4 24.88 5.96 5.45
C ALA A 4 26.40 5.84 5.28
N HIS A 5 27.16 6.58 6.09
CA HIS A 5 28.63 6.48 6.12
C HIS A 5 29.09 5.05 6.43
N LEU A 6 28.52 4.41 7.47
CA LEU A 6 28.85 3.02 7.81
C LEU A 6 28.60 2.07 6.62
N LEU A 7 27.40 2.11 6.03
CA LEU A 7 27.04 1.15 4.99
C LEU A 7 27.82 1.38 3.69
N PHE A 8 27.92 2.62 3.24
CA PHE A 8 28.39 2.90 1.88
C PHE A 8 29.89 3.21 1.81
N GLU A 9 30.46 3.86 2.84
CA GLU A 9 31.88 4.20 2.83
C GLU A 9 32.72 3.16 3.58
N VAL A 10 32.30 2.76 4.79
CA VAL A 10 33.09 1.82 5.61
C VAL A 10 32.92 0.39 5.14
N MET A 11 31.69 -0.05 4.89
CA MET A 11 31.38 -1.42 4.47
C MET A 11 31.38 -1.61 2.95
N GLY A 12 31.44 -0.52 2.17
CA GLY A 12 31.56 -0.55 0.71
C GLY A 12 30.31 -1.04 -0.03
N PHE A 13 29.13 -1.01 0.59
CA PHE A 13 27.89 -1.29 -0.14
C PHE A 13 27.60 -0.19 -1.18
N PRO A 14 26.93 -0.51 -2.31
CA PRO A 14 26.56 0.49 -3.28
C PRO A 14 25.48 1.44 -2.73
N GLY A 15 25.68 2.75 -2.92
CA GLY A 15 24.74 3.81 -2.57
C GLY A 15 24.23 4.54 -3.80
N GLU A 16 23.17 4.03 -4.44
CA GLU A 16 22.68 4.58 -5.72
C GLU A 16 21.56 5.63 -5.55
N VAL A 17 20.80 5.52 -4.46
CA VAL A 17 19.60 6.35 -4.26
C VAL A 17 19.95 7.54 -3.38
N LEU A 18 19.76 8.75 -3.90
CA LEU A 18 19.95 9.98 -3.14
C LEU A 18 18.64 10.44 -2.49
N THR A 19 18.78 11.09 -1.33
CA THR A 19 17.70 11.87 -0.73
C THR A 19 17.53 13.19 -1.49
N LYS A 20 16.43 13.92 -1.23
CA LYS A 20 16.23 15.28 -1.79
C LYS A 20 17.37 16.24 -1.43
N GLY A 21 18.08 15.97 -0.32
CA GLY A 21 19.22 16.77 0.13
C GLY A 21 20.57 16.32 -0.42
N GLY A 22 20.61 15.37 -1.36
CA GLY A 22 21.84 14.87 -1.98
C GLY A 22 22.59 13.80 -1.18
N ASP A 23 22.25 13.58 0.09
CA ASP A 23 22.83 12.49 0.89
C ASP A 23 22.39 11.11 0.39
N LEU A 24 23.26 10.10 0.53
CA LEU A 24 22.92 8.70 0.28
C LEU A 24 21.74 8.25 1.17
N SER A 25 20.71 7.70 0.53
CA SER A 25 19.46 7.29 1.18
C SER A 25 19.65 5.98 1.92
N THR A 26 19.20 5.96 3.17
CA THR A 26 19.01 4.73 3.94
C THR A 26 17.54 4.51 4.24
N LYS A 27 16.61 4.90 3.36
CA LYS A 27 15.18 4.62 3.53
C LYS A 27 14.93 3.11 3.60
N GLU A 28 13.82 2.73 4.24
CA GLU A 28 13.44 1.32 4.40
C GLU A 28 13.45 0.56 3.07
N SER A 29 12.86 1.12 2.01
CA SER A 29 12.88 0.50 0.67
C SER A 29 14.30 0.29 0.12
N VAL A 30 15.19 1.27 0.29
CA VAL A 30 16.59 1.17 -0.15
C VAL A 30 17.35 0.10 0.65
N LEU A 31 17.12 -0.01 1.96
CA LEU A 31 17.75 -1.01 2.79
C LEU A 31 17.25 -2.43 2.46
N ILE A 32 15.96 -2.59 2.18
CA ILE A 32 15.39 -3.87 1.74
C ILE A 32 16.00 -4.29 0.39
N ASP A 33 16.15 -3.36 -0.54
CA ASP A 33 16.79 -3.63 -1.83
C ASP A 33 18.24 -4.03 -1.69
N LEU A 34 18.98 -3.26 -0.91
CA LEU A 34 20.38 -3.53 -0.64
C LEU A 34 20.55 -4.90 0.03
N LYS A 35 19.67 -5.24 0.98
CA LYS A 35 19.64 -6.56 1.64
C LYS A 35 19.38 -7.69 0.65
N ASN A 36 18.47 -7.50 -0.29
CA ASN A 36 18.11 -8.53 -1.26
C ASN A 36 19.19 -8.73 -2.33
N GLN A 37 19.90 -7.67 -2.71
CA GLN A 37 21.00 -7.73 -3.68
C GLN A 37 22.30 -8.21 -3.04
N TYR A 38 22.57 -7.78 -1.81
CA TYR A 38 23.78 -8.09 -1.04
C TYR A 38 23.39 -8.62 0.34
N PRO A 39 22.92 -9.88 0.45
CA PRO A 39 22.53 -10.46 1.73
C PRO A 39 23.67 -10.36 2.75
N HIS A 40 23.42 -9.63 3.84
CA HIS A 40 24.40 -9.42 4.90
C HIS A 40 23.70 -9.27 6.25
N PRO A 41 24.18 -9.92 7.34
CA PRO A 41 23.53 -9.88 8.65
C PRO A 41 23.28 -8.48 9.20
N ILE A 42 24.20 -7.54 8.93
CA ILE A 42 24.02 -6.13 9.35
C ILE A 42 22.76 -5.49 8.74
N LEU A 43 22.45 -5.78 7.47
CA LEU A 43 21.32 -5.15 6.77
C LEU A 43 20.00 -5.68 7.32
N GLU A 44 19.96 -6.98 7.62
CA GLU A 44 18.83 -7.60 8.32
C GLU A 44 18.65 -6.99 9.72
N ALA A 45 19.71 -6.93 10.52
CA ALA A 45 19.68 -6.36 11.86
C ALA A 45 19.24 -4.88 11.86
N ILE A 46 19.70 -4.07 10.90
CA ILE A 46 19.30 -2.65 10.77
C ILE A 46 17.81 -2.53 10.45
N VAL A 47 17.31 -3.33 9.50
CA VAL A 47 15.89 -3.31 9.11
C VAL A 47 15.01 -3.72 10.29
N GLU A 48 15.39 -4.78 10.99
CA GLU A 48 14.70 -5.27 12.17
C GLU A 48 14.74 -4.26 13.33
N PHE A 49 15.91 -3.71 13.63
CA PHE A 49 16.09 -2.69 14.66
C PHE A 49 15.18 -1.47 14.42
N ARG A 50 15.13 -0.97 13.17
CA ARG A 50 14.27 0.16 12.81
C ARG A 50 12.78 -0.16 12.95
N LYS A 51 12.38 -1.38 12.58
CA LYS A 51 11.01 -1.87 12.75
C LYS A 51 10.60 -1.80 14.22
N TYR A 52 11.38 -2.39 15.12
CA TYR A 52 11.05 -2.41 16.55
C TYR A 52 11.20 -1.06 17.22
N THR A 53 12.21 -0.27 16.85
CA THR A 53 12.37 1.11 17.33
C THR A 53 11.14 1.95 16.98
N LYS A 54 10.59 1.77 15.77
CA LYS A 54 9.34 2.41 15.35
C LYS A 54 8.14 1.89 16.16
N TYR A 55 8.03 0.58 16.38
CA TYR A 55 6.97 0.02 17.22
C TYR A 55 6.96 0.59 18.63
N ASP A 56 8.14 0.66 19.25
CA ASP A 56 8.29 1.20 20.59
C ASP A 56 7.94 2.69 20.64
N SER A 57 8.67 3.51 19.87
CA SER A 57 8.55 4.97 19.92
C SER A 57 7.24 5.53 19.35
N THR A 58 6.66 4.90 18.32
CA THR A 58 5.47 5.43 17.64
C THR A 58 4.16 4.87 18.20
N TYR A 59 4.20 3.68 18.81
CA TYR A 59 2.99 2.98 19.23
C TYR A 59 3.02 2.58 20.70
N ILE A 60 3.94 1.71 21.12
CA ILE A 60 3.90 1.12 22.48
C ILE A 60 4.03 2.19 23.56
N VAL A 61 5.03 3.07 23.47
CA VAL A 61 5.25 4.15 24.44
C VAL A 61 4.07 5.14 24.44
N PRO A 62 3.63 5.70 23.30
CA PRO A 62 2.45 6.56 23.27
C PRO A 62 1.17 5.91 23.79
N TRP A 63 0.90 4.64 23.44
CA TRP A 63 -0.27 3.92 23.94
C TRP A 63 -0.25 3.73 25.46
N ARG A 64 0.94 3.46 26.02
CA ARG A 64 1.13 3.34 27.47
C ARG A 64 0.90 4.66 28.19
N GLU A 65 1.34 5.78 27.61
CA GLU A 65 1.29 7.10 28.24
C GLU A 65 -0.08 7.77 28.09
N LEU A 66 -0.78 7.53 26.98
CA LEU A 66 -2.08 8.15 26.66
C LEU A 66 -3.28 7.32 27.14
N ARG A 67 -3.06 6.13 27.72
CA ARG A 67 -4.16 5.37 28.33
C ARG A 67 -4.64 6.05 29.61
N ASP A 68 -5.93 6.02 29.84
CA ASP A 68 -6.52 6.48 31.10
C ASP A 68 -6.31 5.47 32.25
N SER A 69 -6.77 5.83 33.44
CA SER A 69 -6.68 4.98 34.64
C SER A 69 -7.48 3.68 34.55
N LYS A 70 -8.41 3.57 33.59
CA LYS A 70 -9.21 2.38 33.30
C LYS A 70 -8.62 1.54 32.15
N GLY A 71 -7.53 2.00 31.53
CA GLY A 71 -6.84 1.32 30.44
C GLY A 71 -7.37 1.62 29.04
N PHE A 72 -8.24 2.63 28.88
CA PHE A 72 -8.75 3.04 27.56
C PHE A 72 -7.86 4.11 26.92
N ILE A 73 -7.78 4.08 25.59
CA ILE A 73 -7.06 5.07 24.78
C ILE A 73 -8.09 5.89 24.00
N HIS A 74 -7.93 7.22 24.01
CA HIS A 74 -8.90 8.18 23.45
C HIS A 74 -8.31 8.95 22.26
N PRO A 75 -8.22 8.34 21.06
CA PRO A 75 -7.64 9.00 19.89
C PRO A 75 -8.49 10.19 19.42
N HIS A 76 -7.82 11.23 18.91
CA HIS A 76 -8.47 12.35 18.26
C HIS A 76 -8.65 12.09 16.76
N TYR A 77 -9.90 12.14 16.27
CA TYR A 77 -10.20 12.00 14.86
C TYR A 77 -10.42 13.35 14.19
N HIS A 78 -9.67 13.60 13.12
CA HIS A 78 -9.69 14.81 12.33
C HIS A 78 -10.18 14.53 10.92
N LEU A 79 -11.01 15.40 10.37
CA LEU A 79 -11.41 15.32 8.97
C LEU A 79 -10.29 15.89 8.08
N LYS A 80 -9.78 15.10 7.13
CA LYS A 80 -8.86 15.61 6.10
C LYS A 80 -9.65 16.36 5.03
N PRO A 81 -9.43 17.67 4.85
CA PRO A 81 -10.30 18.49 4.01
C PRO A 81 -10.22 18.14 2.52
N VAL A 82 -9.08 17.60 2.05
CA VAL A 82 -8.88 17.31 0.62
C VAL A 82 -9.69 16.10 0.15
N THR A 83 -9.79 15.04 0.96
CA THR A 83 -10.40 13.77 0.55
C THR A 83 -11.61 13.37 1.38
N GLY A 84 -11.93 14.12 2.44
CA GLY A 84 -12.97 13.77 3.41
C GLY A 84 -12.64 12.55 4.29
N ARG A 85 -11.45 11.94 4.16
CA ARG A 85 -11.05 10.81 5.03
C ARG A 85 -10.74 11.29 6.45
N LEU A 86 -11.02 10.45 7.43
CA LEU A 86 -10.54 10.68 8.80
C LEU A 86 -9.02 10.44 8.90
N SER A 87 -8.35 11.22 9.75
CA SER A 87 -7.04 10.95 10.33
C SER A 87 -7.17 10.76 11.85
N SER A 88 -6.32 9.94 12.46
CA SER A 88 -6.20 9.88 13.93
C SER A 88 -4.86 10.42 14.43
N THR A 89 -4.88 11.14 15.55
CA THR A 89 -3.70 11.56 16.32
C THR A 89 -3.89 11.26 17.81
N GLU A 90 -2.78 11.26 18.56
CA GLU A 90 -2.78 11.16 20.03
C GLU A 90 -3.64 10.02 20.61
N PRO A 91 -3.34 8.75 20.29
CA PRO A 91 -2.37 8.25 19.32
C PRO A 91 -3.03 7.91 17.96
N ASN A 92 -2.21 7.73 16.92
CA ASN A 92 -2.71 7.32 15.61
C ASN A 92 -3.08 5.83 15.56
N LEU A 93 -4.33 5.50 15.86
CA LEU A 93 -4.84 4.12 15.81
C LEU A 93 -5.18 3.62 14.40
N GLN A 94 -5.38 4.51 13.43
CA GLN A 94 -5.63 4.10 12.03
C GLN A 94 -4.41 3.45 11.35
N GLN A 95 -3.20 3.72 11.86
CA GLN A 95 -1.94 3.17 11.33
C GLN A 95 -1.34 2.08 12.23
N THR A 96 -2.17 1.44 13.05
CA THR A 96 -1.76 0.32 13.89
C THR A 96 -1.10 -0.78 13.04
N PRO A 97 0.09 -1.29 13.43
CA PRO A 97 0.78 -2.35 12.70
C PRO A 97 -0.12 -3.59 12.48
N ARG A 98 0.20 -4.38 11.45
CA ARG A 98 -0.64 -5.54 11.07
C ARG A 98 -0.30 -6.79 11.87
N GLU A 99 0.86 -6.80 12.51
CA GLU A 99 1.39 -7.86 13.34
C GLU A 99 0.37 -8.26 14.41
N PRO A 100 0.00 -9.55 14.51
CA PRO A 100 -1.00 -10.01 15.46
C PRO A 100 -0.70 -9.58 16.90
N TRP A 101 0.56 -9.68 17.34
CA TRP A 101 0.95 -9.31 18.70
C TRP A 101 0.77 -7.81 18.98
N MET A 102 1.03 -6.93 18.00
CA MET A 102 0.79 -5.49 18.13
C MET A 102 -0.71 -5.18 18.20
N ARG A 103 -1.51 -5.83 17.33
CA ARG A 103 -2.97 -5.63 17.32
C ARG A 103 -3.62 -6.14 18.60
N ASN A 104 -3.12 -7.25 19.14
CA ASN A 104 -3.61 -7.85 20.37
C ASN A 104 -3.33 -7.00 21.61
N CYS A 105 -2.50 -5.96 21.52
CA CYS A 105 -2.38 -4.94 22.57
C CYS A 105 -3.65 -4.07 22.70
N LEU A 106 -4.50 -4.03 21.68
CA LEU A 106 -5.77 -3.30 21.67
C LEU A 106 -6.91 -4.31 21.70
N GLY A 107 -7.68 -4.33 22.78
CA GLY A 107 -8.69 -5.36 23.04
C GLY A 107 -9.98 -4.83 23.64
N ALA A 108 -10.99 -5.69 23.68
CA ALA A 108 -12.24 -5.43 24.38
C ALA A 108 -12.02 -5.53 25.90
N PRO A 109 -12.71 -4.74 26.73
CA PRO A 109 -12.76 -4.97 28.16
C PRO A 109 -13.48 -6.29 28.50
N PRO A 110 -13.31 -6.84 29.72
CA PRO A 110 -13.96 -8.08 30.14
C PRO A 110 -15.48 -8.05 29.94
N GLY A 111 -16.02 -9.11 29.33
CA GLY A 111 -17.45 -9.23 28.99
C GLY A 111 -17.86 -8.59 27.66
N TRP A 112 -16.92 -8.03 26.90
CA TRP A 112 -17.18 -7.38 25.61
C TRP A 112 -16.45 -8.07 24.45
N LEU A 113 -16.90 -7.79 23.24
CA LEU A 113 -16.26 -8.19 21.98
C LEU A 113 -16.04 -6.95 21.11
N LEU A 114 -14.92 -6.91 20.38
CA LEU A 114 -14.68 -5.91 19.33
C LEU A 114 -15.15 -6.47 17.98
N LEU A 115 -15.97 -5.68 17.28
CA LEU A 115 -16.41 -5.98 15.91
C LEU A 115 -15.72 -4.99 14.96
N GLY A 116 -15.00 -5.53 13.97
CA GLY A 116 -14.29 -4.75 12.96
C GLY A 116 -14.83 -5.02 11.55
N PRO A 117 -15.94 -4.42 11.14
CA PRO A 117 -16.43 -4.54 9.77
C PRO A 117 -15.47 -3.82 8.80
N ASP A 118 -15.04 -4.53 7.76
CA ASP A 118 -14.20 -3.99 6.68
C ASP A 118 -14.93 -4.17 5.33
N GLN A 119 -14.95 -3.11 4.51
CA GLN A 119 -15.63 -3.14 3.22
C GLN A 119 -14.74 -3.78 2.15
N SER A 120 -15.12 -4.98 1.71
CA SER A 120 -14.38 -5.74 0.71
C SER A 120 -14.20 -4.98 -0.60
N GLN A 121 -12.95 -4.62 -0.91
CA GLN A 121 -12.53 -3.92 -2.12
C GLN A 121 -13.33 -2.64 -2.43
N VAL A 122 -13.72 -1.87 -1.41
CA VAL A 122 -14.59 -0.69 -1.58
C VAL A 122 -14.11 0.27 -2.66
N GLU A 123 -12.81 0.57 -2.73
CA GLU A 123 -12.25 1.49 -3.73
C GLU A 123 -12.46 0.98 -5.15
N MET A 124 -12.30 -0.34 -5.37
CA MET A 124 -12.55 -0.96 -6.68
C MET A 124 -14.02 -0.97 -7.07
N ARG A 125 -14.92 -1.16 -6.10
CA ARG A 125 -16.36 -1.08 -6.33
C ARG A 125 -16.78 0.34 -6.68
N ILE A 126 -16.23 1.34 -5.99
CA ILE A 126 -16.44 2.76 -6.31
C ILE A 126 -15.93 3.07 -7.71
N ALA A 127 -14.73 2.61 -8.08
CA ALA A 127 -14.22 2.83 -9.43
C ALA A 127 -15.09 2.16 -10.50
N ALA A 128 -15.57 0.94 -10.27
CA ALA A 128 -16.50 0.26 -11.17
C ALA A 128 -17.78 1.07 -11.39
N HIS A 129 -18.34 1.61 -10.30
CA HIS A 129 -19.51 2.48 -10.36
C HIS A 129 -19.22 3.80 -11.07
N LEU A 130 -18.10 4.46 -10.78
CA LEU A 130 -17.76 5.74 -11.41
C LEU A 130 -17.42 5.63 -12.89
N SER A 131 -16.74 4.55 -13.27
CA SER A 131 -16.36 4.28 -14.66
C SER A 131 -17.47 3.66 -15.48
N GLN A 132 -18.46 3.02 -14.84
CA GLN A 132 -19.48 2.21 -15.50
C GLN A 132 -18.85 1.13 -16.42
N ASP A 133 -17.70 0.60 -16.02
CA ASP A 133 -17.00 -0.42 -16.79
C ASP A 133 -17.74 -1.76 -16.66
N GLU A 134 -18.28 -2.25 -17.77
CA GLU A 134 -19.19 -3.40 -17.79
C GLU A 134 -18.50 -4.66 -17.28
N ASN A 135 -17.21 -4.83 -17.60
CA ASN A 135 -16.41 -5.96 -17.16
C ASN A 135 -16.14 -5.90 -15.65
N LEU A 136 -15.78 -4.73 -15.14
CA LEU A 136 -15.50 -4.56 -13.71
C LEU A 136 -16.78 -4.67 -12.87
N LEU A 137 -17.90 -4.13 -13.36
CA LEU A 137 -19.22 -4.29 -12.75
C LEU A 137 -19.64 -5.75 -12.68
N ALA A 138 -19.49 -6.49 -13.79
CA ALA A 138 -19.83 -7.92 -13.84
C ALA A 138 -19.04 -8.75 -12.83
N VAL A 139 -17.73 -8.49 -12.69
CA VAL A 139 -16.88 -9.15 -11.68
C VAL A 139 -17.47 -8.99 -10.27
N PHE A 140 -17.92 -7.79 -9.91
CA PHE A 140 -18.48 -7.55 -8.58
C PHE A 140 -19.92 -8.03 -8.41
N ALA A 141 -20.74 -7.96 -9.46
CA ALA A 141 -22.13 -8.43 -9.44
C ALA A 141 -22.21 -9.96 -9.29
N GLU A 142 -21.28 -10.68 -9.91
CA GLU A 142 -21.19 -12.15 -9.87
C GLU A 142 -20.39 -12.66 -8.66
N GLY A 143 -19.91 -11.78 -7.79
CA GLY A 143 -19.12 -12.15 -6.60
C GLY A 143 -17.74 -12.73 -6.93
N ARG A 144 -17.20 -12.48 -8.13
CA ARG A 144 -15.90 -12.97 -8.57
C ARG A 144 -14.74 -12.23 -7.91
N ASP A 145 -13.59 -12.89 -7.87
CA ASP A 145 -12.36 -12.32 -7.33
C ASP A 145 -11.63 -11.49 -8.40
N VAL A 146 -11.74 -10.17 -8.29
CA VAL A 146 -11.10 -9.22 -9.22
C VAL A 146 -9.57 -9.34 -9.28
N HIS A 147 -8.90 -9.83 -8.23
CA HIS A 147 -7.46 -10.05 -8.27
C HIS A 147 -7.11 -11.33 -9.04
N LEU A 148 -7.93 -12.37 -8.88
CA LEU A 148 -7.81 -13.60 -9.64
C LEU A 148 -8.07 -13.34 -11.14
N GLU A 149 -9.12 -12.61 -11.47
CA GLU A 149 -9.47 -12.20 -12.84
C GLU A 149 -8.31 -11.45 -13.51
N THR A 150 -7.73 -10.45 -12.83
CA THR A 150 -6.57 -9.73 -13.37
C THR A 150 -5.36 -10.66 -13.53
N ALA A 151 -5.12 -11.61 -12.61
CA ALA A 151 -4.02 -12.56 -12.74
C ALA A 151 -4.19 -13.50 -13.95
N MET A 152 -5.40 -14.05 -14.13
CA MET A 152 -5.74 -14.92 -15.25
C MET A 152 -5.58 -14.19 -16.58
N LEU A 153 -6.09 -12.96 -16.66
CA LEU A 153 -6.00 -12.12 -17.85
C LEU A 153 -4.55 -11.89 -18.30
N VAL A 154 -3.66 -11.53 -17.37
CA VAL A 154 -2.28 -11.16 -17.74
C VAL A 154 -1.42 -12.38 -18.03
N THR A 155 -1.65 -13.48 -17.31
CA THR A 155 -0.84 -14.70 -17.47
C THR A 155 -1.39 -15.65 -18.53
N GLY A 156 -2.66 -15.51 -18.92
CA GLY A 156 -3.36 -16.48 -19.75
C GLY A 156 -3.63 -17.82 -19.06
N LEU A 157 -3.31 -17.94 -17.76
CA LEU A 157 -3.47 -19.17 -17.00
C LEU A 157 -4.91 -19.32 -16.49
N PRO A 158 -5.45 -20.54 -16.44
CA PRO A 158 -6.73 -20.81 -15.79
C PRO A 158 -6.63 -20.62 -14.26
N ALA A 159 -7.77 -20.43 -13.60
CA ALA A 159 -7.87 -20.08 -12.19
C ALA A 159 -7.11 -21.04 -11.26
N ASP A 160 -7.12 -22.34 -11.54
CA ASP A 160 -6.46 -23.39 -10.76
C ASP A 160 -4.92 -23.34 -10.85
N LYS A 161 -4.38 -22.63 -11.85
CA LYS A 161 -2.94 -22.41 -12.03
C LYS A 161 -2.47 -21.05 -11.49
N ILE A 162 -3.39 -20.23 -10.97
CA ILE A 162 -3.03 -18.96 -10.34
C ILE A 162 -2.52 -19.20 -8.93
N THR A 163 -1.23 -18.97 -8.73
CA THR A 163 -0.59 -19.07 -7.41
C THR A 163 -0.97 -17.89 -6.51
N LYS A 164 -0.76 -18.04 -5.19
CA LYS A 164 -0.91 -16.95 -4.22
C LYS A 164 -0.04 -15.74 -4.58
N GLU A 165 1.17 -15.97 -5.06
CA GLU A 165 2.10 -14.91 -5.48
C GLU A 165 1.60 -14.17 -6.74
N LEU A 166 1.07 -14.90 -7.73
CA LEU A 166 0.45 -14.26 -8.90
C LEU A 166 -0.77 -13.42 -8.51
N ARG A 167 -1.61 -13.93 -7.60
CA ARG A 167 -2.73 -13.17 -7.06
C ARG A 167 -2.26 -11.94 -6.25
N LYS A 168 -1.15 -12.04 -5.51
CA LYS A 168 -0.52 -10.92 -4.79
C LYS A 168 0.00 -9.85 -5.77
N LYS A 169 0.64 -10.26 -6.87
CA LYS A 169 1.07 -9.38 -7.96
C LYS A 169 -0.13 -8.67 -8.60
N ALA A 170 -1.18 -9.40 -8.95
CA ALA A 170 -2.41 -8.84 -9.50
C ALA A 170 -3.13 -7.89 -8.52
N LYS A 171 -3.10 -8.17 -7.21
CA LYS A 171 -3.59 -7.26 -6.18
C LYS A 171 -2.84 -5.92 -6.20
N ALA A 172 -1.51 -5.95 -6.23
CA ALA A 172 -0.70 -4.74 -6.33
C ALA A 172 -1.02 -3.94 -7.61
N VAL A 173 -1.21 -4.63 -8.73
CA VAL A 173 -1.60 -4.03 -10.02
C VAL A 173 -2.97 -3.36 -9.93
N ASN A 174 -4.00 -4.05 -9.43
CA ASN A 174 -5.34 -3.50 -9.29
C ASN A 174 -5.34 -2.21 -8.45
N PHE A 175 -4.71 -2.22 -7.27
CA PHE A 175 -4.67 -1.04 -6.39
C PHE A 175 -3.74 0.08 -6.91
N GLY A 176 -2.73 -0.25 -7.72
CA GLY A 176 -1.91 0.78 -8.37
C GLY A 176 -2.64 1.44 -9.54
N LEU A 177 -3.27 0.65 -10.39
CA LEU A 177 -3.84 1.10 -11.67
C LEU A 177 -5.24 1.70 -11.55
N ILE A 178 -5.99 1.39 -10.49
CA ILE A 178 -7.26 2.08 -10.21
C ILE A 178 -7.08 3.59 -10.07
N TYR A 179 -5.89 4.03 -9.64
CA TYR A 179 -5.48 5.43 -9.55
C TYR A 179 -4.70 5.94 -10.77
N GLY A 180 -4.68 5.17 -11.87
CA GLY A 180 -4.07 5.59 -13.13
C GLY A 180 -2.55 5.64 -13.15
N MET A 181 -1.85 4.90 -12.25
CA MET A 181 -0.39 4.91 -12.21
C MET A 181 0.25 4.53 -13.56
N GLY A 182 1.34 5.22 -13.91
CA GLY A 182 2.23 4.81 -15.00
C GLY A 182 3.06 3.58 -14.61
N ALA A 183 3.63 2.87 -15.59
CA ALA A 183 4.34 1.59 -15.37
C ALA A 183 5.50 1.70 -14.36
N ARG A 184 6.32 2.75 -14.46
CA ARG A 184 7.44 2.97 -13.52
C ARG A 184 6.96 3.16 -12.08
N LYS A 185 5.94 3.99 -11.89
CA LYS A 185 5.33 4.24 -10.56
C LYS A 185 4.61 3.00 -10.03
N LEU A 186 3.99 2.21 -10.91
CA LEU A 186 3.38 0.94 -10.54
C LEU A 186 4.43 -0.04 -10.00
N MET A 187 5.58 -0.15 -10.67
CA MET A 187 6.70 -0.99 -10.22
C MET A 187 7.18 -0.58 -8.82
N GLU A 188 7.43 0.72 -8.60
CA GLU A 188 7.83 1.26 -7.30
C GLU A 188 6.76 1.00 -6.23
N TYR A 189 5.48 1.26 -6.54
CA TYR A 189 4.36 1.05 -5.63
C TYR A 189 4.19 -0.41 -5.23
N ALA A 190 4.21 -1.33 -6.21
CA ALA A 190 4.04 -2.76 -5.98
C ALA A 190 5.16 -3.32 -5.08
N LYS A 191 6.37 -2.83 -5.28
CA LYS A 191 7.53 -3.15 -4.45
C LYS A 191 7.38 -2.61 -3.04
N GLU A 192 7.12 -1.31 -2.87
CA GLU A 192 7.06 -0.66 -1.55
C GLU A 192 5.86 -1.10 -0.70
N LYS A 193 4.72 -1.40 -1.32
CA LYS A 193 3.48 -1.69 -0.60
C LYS A 193 3.14 -3.17 -0.49
N TYR A 194 3.65 -3.98 -1.42
CA TYR A 194 3.32 -5.41 -1.50
C TYR A 194 4.55 -6.31 -1.60
N GLU A 195 5.77 -5.78 -1.59
CA GLU A 195 7.01 -6.55 -1.78
C GLU A 195 6.96 -7.37 -3.08
N VAL A 196 6.31 -6.81 -4.10
CA VAL A 196 6.20 -7.42 -5.43
C VAL A 196 7.21 -6.76 -6.34
N TYR A 197 8.19 -7.54 -6.77
CA TYR A 197 9.21 -7.12 -7.72
C TYR A 197 8.72 -7.38 -9.14
N MET A 198 8.88 -6.38 -10.00
CA MET A 198 8.56 -6.48 -11.42
C MET A 198 9.56 -5.67 -12.24
N THR A 199 9.80 -6.09 -13.48
CA THR A 199 10.57 -5.27 -14.42
C THR A 199 9.67 -4.15 -14.98
N LEU A 200 10.28 -3.14 -15.61
CA LEU A 200 9.52 -2.09 -16.28
C LEU A 200 8.66 -2.66 -17.44
N ASP A 201 9.19 -3.66 -18.15
CA ASP A 201 8.48 -4.34 -19.23
C ASP A 201 7.26 -5.12 -18.72
N GLU A 202 7.44 -5.87 -17.62
CA GLU A 202 6.32 -6.51 -16.94
C GLU A 202 5.28 -5.48 -16.50
N ALA A 203 5.69 -4.43 -15.78
CA ALA A 203 4.76 -3.38 -15.32
C ALA A 203 3.97 -2.75 -16.49
N THR A 204 4.62 -2.58 -17.64
CA THR A 204 4.00 -2.06 -18.87
C THR A 204 2.98 -3.05 -19.44
N THR A 205 3.33 -4.34 -19.51
CA THR A 205 2.46 -5.42 -19.97
C THR A 205 1.23 -5.57 -19.08
N TRP A 206 1.42 -5.63 -17.75
CA TRP A 206 0.33 -5.68 -16.77
C TRP A 206 -0.59 -4.47 -16.89
N ARG A 207 -0.01 -3.28 -17.05
CA ARG A 207 -0.79 -2.05 -17.23
C ARG A 207 -1.62 -2.08 -18.51
N LYS A 208 -1.03 -2.50 -19.63
CA LYS A 208 -1.73 -2.59 -20.91
C LYS A 208 -2.91 -3.56 -20.80
N ALA A 209 -2.66 -4.79 -20.32
CA ALA A 209 -3.70 -5.79 -20.17
C ALA A 209 -4.84 -5.33 -19.25
N PHE A 210 -4.53 -4.72 -18.11
CA PHE A 210 -5.53 -4.18 -17.18
C PHE A 210 -6.48 -3.18 -17.85
N PHE A 211 -5.97 -2.19 -18.57
CA PHE A 211 -6.81 -1.21 -19.25
C PHE A 211 -7.45 -1.71 -20.55
N THR A 212 -6.90 -2.76 -21.18
CA THR A 212 -7.60 -3.48 -22.25
C THR A 212 -8.85 -4.18 -21.71
N ARG A 213 -8.77 -4.75 -20.50
CA ARG A 213 -9.91 -5.43 -19.86
C ARG A 213 -10.94 -4.45 -19.29
N TYR A 214 -10.47 -3.34 -18.73
CA TYR A 214 -11.32 -2.30 -18.15
C TYR A 214 -11.21 -0.98 -18.93
N PRO A 215 -11.67 -0.93 -20.21
CA PRO A 215 -11.48 0.23 -21.07
C PRO A 215 -12.23 1.48 -20.57
N ARG A 216 -13.43 1.32 -20.01
CA ARG A 216 -14.22 2.46 -19.51
C ARG A 216 -13.58 3.10 -18.28
N LEU A 217 -12.82 2.33 -17.50
CA LEU A 217 -12.02 2.89 -16.40
C LEU A 217 -10.96 3.88 -16.90
N LEU A 218 -10.28 3.56 -18.01
CA LEU A 218 -9.31 4.48 -18.61
C LEU A 218 -9.99 5.71 -19.22
N GLU A 219 -11.15 5.52 -19.86
CA GLU A 219 -11.97 6.63 -20.37
C GLU A 219 -12.40 7.57 -19.25
N TRP A 220 -12.83 7.01 -18.12
CA TRP A 220 -13.17 7.76 -16.92
C TRP A 220 -11.98 8.56 -16.40
N HIS A 221 -10.79 7.97 -16.26
CA HIS A 221 -9.58 8.71 -15.86
C HIS A 221 -9.29 9.89 -16.79
N ARG A 222 -9.38 9.68 -18.11
CA ARG A 222 -9.17 10.75 -19.10
C ARG A 222 -10.24 11.84 -18.99
N ARG A 223 -11.49 11.48 -18.72
CA ARG A 223 -12.59 12.43 -18.48
C ARG A 223 -12.30 13.28 -17.25
N GLN A 224 -11.89 12.67 -16.14
CA GLN A 224 -11.55 13.40 -14.91
C GLN A 224 -10.40 14.38 -15.13
N ILE A 225 -9.36 14.00 -15.89
CA ILE A 225 -8.26 14.92 -16.22
C ILE A 225 -8.78 16.15 -16.99
N ARG A 226 -9.64 15.95 -17.99
CA ARG A 226 -10.24 17.06 -18.75
C ARG A 226 -11.10 17.96 -17.87
N GLU A 227 -11.98 17.37 -17.06
CA GLU A 227 -12.86 18.12 -16.15
C GLU A 227 -12.06 18.98 -15.16
N VAL A 228 -10.93 18.48 -14.65
CA VAL A 228 -10.03 19.26 -13.78
C VAL A 228 -9.36 20.40 -14.53
N HIS A 229 -8.92 20.19 -15.77
CA HIS A 229 -8.35 21.25 -16.59
C HIS A 229 -9.37 22.36 -16.90
N GLU A 230 -10.63 22.00 -17.10
CA GLU A 230 -11.72 22.92 -17.43
C GLU A 230 -12.29 23.65 -16.20
N LYS A 231 -12.50 22.92 -15.10
CA LYS A 231 -13.24 23.41 -13.93
C LYS A 231 -12.36 23.76 -12.74
N HIS A 232 -11.06 23.42 -12.80
CA HIS A 232 -10.10 23.57 -11.71
C HIS A 232 -10.51 22.90 -10.40
N GLN A 233 -11.37 21.87 -10.46
CA GLN A 233 -11.85 21.13 -9.30
C GLN A 233 -12.15 19.66 -9.66
N VAL A 234 -12.14 18.80 -8.64
CA VAL A 234 -12.69 17.44 -8.68
C VAL A 234 -13.89 17.37 -7.74
N VAL A 235 -14.88 16.56 -8.09
CA VAL A 235 -16.08 16.34 -7.26
C VAL A 235 -16.19 14.86 -6.98
N SER A 236 -16.43 14.49 -5.71
CA SER A 236 -16.76 13.12 -5.36
C SER A 236 -18.17 12.76 -5.83
N MET A 237 -18.57 11.49 -5.69
CA MET A 237 -20.01 11.16 -5.76
C MET A 237 -20.80 11.92 -4.70
#